data_AF-A0AAW0PSW5-F1
#
_entry.id   AF-A0AAW0PSW5-F1
#
_cell.length_a   1.000
_cell.length_b   1.000
_cell.length_c   1.000
_cell.angle_alpha   90.00
_cell.angle_beta   90.00
_cell.angle_gamma   90.00
#
_symmetry.space_group_name_H-M   'P 1'
#
loop_
_entity.id
_entity.type
_entity.pdbx_description
1 polymer ?
#
loop_
_entity_poly.entity_id
_entity_poly.type
_entity_poly.pdbx_seq_one_letter_code
_entity_poly.pdbx_strand_id
1 'polypeptide(L)'
;MRRRGREGEKEEREGVKRERRRGGVGESRKKKREGRKRGMRILVNLLLDTLPMLGNVLLLCFFVFFIFGIIGVQLWAGLLRNRCYPEHNFTRTSGVSLPKPYYMADEDDERPFICSLPWDNGIMSCRDVPARREGGRACCLDKDDALYRQSLGLSMEPLSNGSVSVAGLCVNWNQYYTRCGTGHRNPHKGAINFDNIAYAWIVIFQVITLEGWVEIMYYVMDAHSFYNFIYFILLIIVSNTFKYFFFFLLLLLLHVLYNFLSLSLHILPAPFSL
;
A
#
# COMPACT_ATOMS: atom_id res chain seq x y z
N MET A 1 42.13 62.44 -46.73
CA MET A 1 41.12 62.58 -45.64
C MET A 1 39.71 62.03 -45.95
N ARG A 2 39.34 61.61 -47.17
CA ARG A 2 37.97 61.13 -47.47
C ARG A 2 37.64 59.65 -47.16
N ARG A 3 38.62 58.81 -46.79
CA ARG A 3 38.37 57.38 -46.45
C ARG A 3 37.89 57.16 -45.01
N ARG A 4 38.41 57.92 -44.02
CA ARG A 4 38.02 57.80 -42.60
C ARG A 4 36.57 58.17 -42.30
N GLY A 5 35.95 59.06 -43.08
CA GLY A 5 34.56 59.47 -42.88
C GLY A 5 33.52 58.42 -43.28
N ARG A 6 33.81 57.60 -44.31
CA ARG A 6 32.89 56.52 -44.75
C ARG A 6 32.96 55.26 -43.88
N GLU A 7 34.06 55.04 -43.17
CA GLU A 7 34.22 53.92 -42.22
C GLU A 7 33.43 54.17 -40.92
N GLY A 8 33.46 55.40 -40.39
CA GLY A 8 32.68 55.77 -39.20
C GLY A 8 31.15 55.67 -39.40
N GLU A 9 30.64 56.09 -40.56
CA GLU A 9 29.22 55.96 -40.91
C GLU A 9 28.77 54.49 -41.06
N LYS A 10 29.70 53.60 -41.45
CA LYS A 10 29.46 52.16 -41.57
C LYS A 10 29.42 51.49 -40.20
N GLU A 11 30.34 51.84 -39.31
CA GLU A 11 30.36 51.34 -37.93
C GLU A 11 29.16 51.81 -37.12
N GLU A 12 28.71 53.05 -37.30
CA GLU A 12 27.51 53.57 -36.65
C GLU A 12 26.24 52.85 -37.16
N ARG A 13 26.12 52.61 -38.47
CA ARG A 13 25.01 51.82 -39.04
C ARG A 13 25.05 50.34 -38.61
N GLU A 14 26.23 49.75 -38.46
CA GLU A 14 26.38 48.39 -37.92
C GLU A 14 26.05 48.31 -36.43
N GLY A 15 26.44 49.32 -35.65
CA GLY A 15 26.10 49.48 -34.24
C GLY A 15 24.59 49.56 -34.04
N VAL A 16 23.91 50.44 -34.79
CA VAL A 16 22.45 50.58 -34.78
C VAL A 16 21.74 49.28 -35.21
N LYS A 17 22.30 48.54 -36.18
CA LYS A 17 21.78 47.20 -36.57
C LYS A 17 21.97 46.15 -35.48
N ARG A 18 23.12 46.13 -34.79
CA ARG A 18 23.41 45.17 -33.70
C ARG A 18 22.54 45.45 -32.47
N GLU A 19 22.27 46.71 -32.17
CA GLU A 19 21.42 47.12 -31.05
C GLU A 19 19.95 46.77 -31.30
N ARG A 20 19.42 47.02 -32.51
CA ARG A 20 18.08 46.56 -32.92
C ARG A 20 17.93 45.04 -32.88
N ARG A 21 18.97 44.28 -33.28
CA ARG A 21 18.97 42.81 -33.16
C ARG A 21 18.99 42.33 -31.71
N ARG A 22 19.74 42.98 -30.82
CA ARG A 22 19.76 42.67 -29.37
C ARG A 22 18.41 42.97 -28.70
N GLY A 23 17.77 44.09 -29.05
CA GLY A 23 16.41 44.43 -28.61
C GLY A 23 15.37 43.39 -29.04
N GLY A 24 15.39 42.99 -30.32
CA GLY A 24 14.46 41.97 -30.86
C GLY A 24 14.62 40.56 -30.27
N VAL A 25 15.85 40.16 -29.92
CA VAL A 25 16.12 38.87 -29.26
C VAL A 25 15.67 38.89 -27.80
N GLY A 26 15.89 40.00 -27.08
CA GLY A 26 15.42 40.20 -25.71
C GLY A 26 13.89 40.20 -25.62
N GLU A 27 13.23 40.87 -26.55
CA GLU A 27 11.77 40.95 -26.61
C GLU A 27 11.12 39.62 -27.04
N SER A 28 11.73 38.87 -27.97
CA SER A 28 11.27 37.51 -28.32
C SER A 28 11.42 36.52 -27.17
N ARG A 29 12.52 36.59 -26.39
CA ARG A 29 12.71 35.77 -25.19
C ARG A 29 11.74 36.15 -24.07
N LYS A 30 11.43 37.44 -23.92
CA LYS A 30 10.43 37.95 -22.96
C LYS A 30 9.01 37.53 -23.35
N LYS A 31 8.62 37.68 -24.63
CA LYS A 31 7.35 37.16 -25.18
C LYS A 31 7.21 35.64 -25.03
N LYS A 32 8.28 34.84 -25.25
CA LYS A 32 8.26 33.38 -24.96
C LYS A 32 8.07 33.08 -23.47
N ARG A 33 8.73 33.82 -22.57
CA ARG A 33 8.60 33.65 -21.11
C ARG A 33 7.23 34.11 -20.58
N GLU A 34 6.67 35.19 -21.11
CA GLU A 34 5.33 35.69 -20.78
C GLU A 34 4.23 34.78 -21.35
N GLY A 35 4.35 34.31 -22.59
CA GLY A 35 3.45 33.31 -23.17
C GLY A 35 3.42 32.01 -22.36
N ARG A 36 4.59 31.53 -21.89
CA ARG A 36 4.68 30.36 -20.99
C ARG A 36 4.02 30.61 -19.62
N LYS A 37 4.21 31.80 -19.03
CA LYS A 37 3.57 32.21 -17.76
C LYS A 37 2.06 32.46 -17.88
N ARG A 38 1.57 32.84 -19.06
CA ARG A 38 0.14 33.05 -19.34
C ARG A 38 -0.56 31.72 -19.65
N GLY A 39 0.08 30.84 -20.42
CA GLY A 39 -0.43 29.49 -20.72
C GLY A 39 -0.55 28.60 -19.48
N MET A 40 0.44 28.63 -18.58
CA MET A 40 0.38 27.86 -17.33
C MET A 40 -0.73 28.36 -16.38
N ARG A 41 -1.00 29.67 -16.36
CA ARG A 41 -2.12 30.24 -15.59
C ARG A 41 -3.49 29.88 -16.16
N ILE A 42 -3.63 29.84 -17.48
CA ILE A 42 -4.87 29.41 -18.12
C ILE A 42 -5.15 27.94 -17.77
N LEU A 43 -4.13 27.07 -17.82
CA LEU A 43 -4.28 25.67 -17.43
C LEU A 43 -4.67 25.50 -15.95
N VAL A 44 -4.03 26.23 -15.04
CA VAL A 44 -4.35 26.17 -13.60
C VAL A 44 -5.77 26.65 -13.32
N ASN A 45 -6.20 27.77 -13.93
CA ASN A 45 -7.55 28.27 -13.73
C ASN A 45 -8.60 27.28 -14.29
N LEU A 46 -8.36 26.67 -15.45
CA LEU A 46 -9.22 25.62 -15.99
C LEU A 46 -9.28 24.37 -15.08
N LEU A 47 -8.18 24.03 -14.42
CA LEU A 47 -8.15 22.95 -13.42
C LEU A 47 -8.97 23.32 -12.18
N LEU A 48 -8.79 24.53 -11.65
CA LEU A 48 -9.54 25.01 -10.48
C LEU A 48 -11.04 25.11 -10.76
N ASP A 49 -11.43 25.46 -11.99
CA ASP A 49 -12.84 25.54 -12.42
C ASP A 49 -13.53 24.15 -12.46
N THR A 50 -12.77 23.05 -12.54
CA THR A 50 -13.32 21.68 -12.50
C THR A 50 -13.34 21.05 -11.10
N LEU A 51 -12.63 21.64 -10.12
CA LEU A 51 -12.67 21.21 -8.72
C LEU A 51 -14.05 21.16 -8.06
N PRO A 52 -14.99 22.11 -8.29
CA PRO A 52 -16.30 22.03 -7.62
C PRO A 52 -17.10 20.80 -8.04
N MET A 53 -16.99 20.37 -9.31
CA MET A 53 -17.63 19.13 -9.76
C MET A 53 -16.96 17.89 -9.15
N LEU A 54 -15.64 17.93 -8.96
CA LEU A 54 -14.89 16.89 -8.27
C LEU A 54 -15.26 16.79 -6.78
N GLY A 55 -15.48 17.93 -6.12
CA GLY A 55 -15.81 17.99 -4.70
C GLY A 55 -17.04 17.17 -4.31
N ASN A 56 -18.07 17.15 -5.16
CA ASN A 56 -19.29 16.35 -4.94
C ASN A 56 -18.99 14.85 -4.87
N VAL A 57 -18.12 14.35 -5.75
CA VAL A 57 -17.72 12.94 -5.78
C VAL A 57 -16.80 12.61 -4.61
N LEU A 58 -15.89 13.52 -4.25
CA LEU A 58 -15.02 13.36 -3.08
C LEU A 58 -15.81 13.33 -1.77
N LEU A 59 -16.85 14.15 -1.63
CA LEU A 59 -17.75 14.13 -0.48
C LEU A 59 -18.49 12.81 -0.36
N LEU A 60 -19.00 12.28 -1.47
CA LEU A 60 -19.64 10.97 -1.48
C LEU A 60 -18.63 9.83 -1.22
N CYS A 61 -17.41 9.92 -1.74
CA CYS A 61 -16.32 8.99 -1.43
C CYS A 61 -16.00 8.98 0.07
N PHE A 62 -15.94 10.17 0.69
CA PHE A 62 -15.74 10.30 2.13
C PHE A 62 -16.84 9.59 2.94
N PHE A 63 -18.11 9.67 2.53
CA PHE A 63 -19.19 8.93 3.19
C PHE A 63 -19.00 7.41 3.09
N VAL A 64 -18.58 6.87 1.94
CA VAL A 64 -18.29 5.45 1.78
C VAL A 64 -17.16 5.03 2.73
N PHE A 65 -16.06 5.77 2.78
CA PHE A 65 -14.95 5.52 3.70
C PHE A 65 -15.40 5.57 5.16
N PHE A 66 -16.31 6.47 5.53
CA PHE A 66 -16.82 6.58 6.88
C PHE A 66 -17.71 5.39 7.26
N ILE A 67 -18.71 5.06 6.42
CA ILE A 67 -19.64 3.95 6.69
C ILE A 67 -18.90 2.63 6.80
N PHE A 68 -18.13 2.27 5.77
CA PHE A 68 -17.38 1.02 5.76
C PHE A 68 -16.25 1.04 6.79
N GLY A 69 -15.60 2.18 7.02
CA GLY A 69 -14.56 2.32 8.04
C GLY A 69 -15.08 2.08 9.45
N ILE A 70 -16.22 2.66 9.82
CA ILE A 70 -16.82 2.44 11.15
C ILE A 70 -17.28 0.99 11.28
N ILE A 71 -17.95 0.44 10.27
CA ILE A 71 -18.35 -0.98 10.29
C ILE A 71 -17.12 -1.88 10.49
N GLY A 72 -16.03 -1.62 9.77
CA GLY A 72 -14.82 -2.44 9.88
C GLY A 72 -14.12 -2.34 11.24
N VAL A 73 -14.05 -1.14 11.83
CA VAL A 73 -13.52 -0.96 13.19
C VAL A 73 -14.38 -1.67 14.22
N GLN A 74 -15.71 -1.58 14.12
CA GLN A 74 -16.61 -2.22 15.08
C GLN A 74 -16.56 -3.75 15.01
N LEU A 75 -16.33 -4.31 13.83
CA LEU A 75 -16.28 -5.76 13.66
C LEU A 75 -14.91 -6.36 13.96
N TRP A 76 -13.81 -5.68 13.62
CA TRP A 76 -12.48 -6.31 13.59
C TRP A 76 -11.38 -5.58 14.36
N ALA A 77 -11.71 -4.60 15.21
CA ALA A 77 -10.73 -3.98 16.08
C ALA A 77 -10.02 -5.02 16.95
N GLY A 78 -8.68 -5.03 16.88
CA GLY A 78 -7.82 -5.93 17.65
C GLY A 78 -7.70 -7.35 17.11
N LEU A 79 -8.59 -7.81 16.22
CA LEU A 79 -8.62 -9.22 15.79
C LEU A 79 -7.38 -9.63 14.96
N LEU A 80 -6.86 -8.74 14.12
CA LEU A 80 -5.68 -9.05 13.29
C LEU A 80 -4.38 -9.24 14.10
N ARG A 81 -4.41 -8.91 15.40
CA ARG A 81 -3.30 -9.15 16.34
C ARG A 81 -3.31 -10.58 16.90
N ASN A 82 -4.35 -11.37 16.65
CA ASN A 82 -4.48 -12.71 17.22
C ASN A 82 -3.37 -13.65 16.73
N ARG A 83 -2.76 -14.39 17.65
CA ARG A 83 -1.70 -15.38 17.41
C ARG A 83 -1.90 -16.60 18.32
N CYS A 84 -1.30 -17.73 17.95
CA CYS A 84 -1.32 -18.94 18.76
C CYS A 84 -0.17 -18.94 19.76
N TYR A 85 -0.53 -18.96 21.03
CA TYR A 85 0.35 -19.00 22.19
C TYR A 85 0.31 -20.41 22.82
N PRO A 86 1.39 -20.80 23.53
CA PRO A 86 1.33 -21.99 24.36
C PRO A 86 0.40 -21.79 25.55
N GLU A 87 0.03 -22.91 26.18
CA GLU A 87 -0.75 -22.89 27.41
C GLU A 87 -0.01 -22.13 28.53
N HIS A 88 -0.76 -21.51 29.44
CA HIS A 88 -0.17 -20.81 30.57
C HIS A 88 0.70 -21.76 31.41
N ASN A 89 1.88 -21.29 31.83
CA ASN A 89 2.85 -22.06 32.61
C ASN A 89 3.43 -23.30 31.90
N PHE A 90 3.38 -23.38 30.55
CA PHE A 90 3.96 -24.50 29.80
C PHE A 90 5.37 -24.87 30.29
N THR A 91 6.30 -23.91 30.36
CA THR A 91 7.69 -24.19 30.77
C THR A 91 7.80 -24.75 32.19
N ARG A 92 6.90 -24.36 33.09
CA ARG A 92 6.88 -24.85 34.47
C ARG A 92 6.31 -26.26 34.56
N THR A 93 5.33 -26.60 33.72
CA THR A 93 4.68 -27.92 33.72
C THR A 93 5.43 -28.95 32.88
N SER A 94 6.09 -28.52 31.80
CA SER A 94 6.84 -29.41 30.90
C SER A 94 8.33 -29.49 31.21
N GLY A 95 8.90 -28.56 31.96
CA GLY A 95 10.34 -28.48 32.17
C GLY A 95 11.13 -28.09 30.90
N VAL A 96 10.44 -27.72 29.82
CA VAL A 96 11.05 -27.35 28.52
C VAL A 96 10.59 -25.96 28.08
N SER A 97 11.52 -25.13 27.63
CA SER A 97 11.23 -23.83 27.03
C SER A 97 10.98 -23.95 25.53
N LEU A 98 9.90 -23.34 25.03
CA LEU A 98 9.66 -23.24 23.59
C LEU A 98 10.65 -22.24 22.94
N PRO A 99 11.04 -22.45 21.67
CA PRO A 99 11.96 -21.54 20.97
C PRO A 99 11.39 -20.14 20.74
N LYS A 100 10.07 -20.02 20.58
CA LYS A 100 9.38 -18.76 20.32
C LYS A 100 8.19 -18.61 21.27
N PRO A 101 7.80 -17.36 21.64
CA PRO A 101 6.68 -17.12 22.55
C PRO A 101 5.31 -17.37 21.90
N TYR A 102 5.22 -17.34 20.58
CA TYR A 102 4.01 -17.66 19.80
C TYR A 102 4.41 -18.31 18.47
N TYR A 103 3.45 -18.96 17.82
CA TYR A 103 3.66 -19.59 16.52
C TYR A 103 3.90 -18.57 15.41
N MET A 104 4.98 -18.74 14.66
CA MET A 104 5.34 -17.93 13.49
C MET A 104 5.67 -18.87 12.34
N ALA A 105 4.95 -18.73 11.21
CA ALA A 105 5.18 -19.55 10.02
C ALA A 105 6.54 -19.22 9.38
N ASP A 106 6.82 -17.93 9.20
CA ASP A 106 8.06 -17.39 8.62
C ASP A 106 8.77 -16.46 9.61
N GLU A 107 10.07 -16.20 9.41
CA GLU A 107 10.84 -15.33 10.32
C GLU A 107 10.47 -13.84 10.21
N ASP A 108 10.09 -13.39 9.02
CA ASP A 108 9.79 -11.97 8.73
C ASP A 108 8.35 -11.55 9.09
N ASP A 109 7.50 -12.49 9.55
CA ASP A 109 6.08 -12.27 9.90
C ASP A 109 5.27 -11.56 8.80
N GLU A 110 5.68 -11.74 7.54
CA GLU A 110 5.03 -11.13 6.37
C GLU A 110 3.67 -11.77 6.11
N ARG A 111 3.54 -13.08 6.37
CA ARG A 111 2.29 -13.85 6.30
C ARG A 111 2.00 -14.49 7.66
N PRO A 112 1.46 -13.72 8.63
CA PRO A 112 1.20 -14.25 9.95
C PRO A 112 0.08 -15.29 9.95
N PHE A 113 0.20 -16.31 10.80
CA PHE A 113 -0.91 -17.21 11.12
C PHE A 113 -1.83 -16.53 12.13
N ILE A 114 -3.00 -16.10 11.69
CA ILE A 114 -4.00 -15.43 12.51
C ILE A 114 -5.04 -16.47 12.93
N CYS A 115 -5.29 -16.57 14.23
CA CYS A 115 -6.27 -17.50 14.79
C CYS A 115 -7.57 -16.78 15.17
N SER A 116 -8.67 -17.53 15.16
CA SER A 116 -9.95 -17.12 15.72
C SER A 116 -10.00 -17.33 17.24
N LEU A 117 -10.61 -16.37 17.94
CA LEU A 117 -10.90 -16.54 19.36
C LEU A 117 -12.02 -17.57 19.55
N PRO A 118 -12.15 -18.20 20.73
CA PRO A 118 -13.15 -19.23 20.98
C PRO A 118 -14.62 -18.81 20.76
N TRP A 119 -14.88 -17.51 20.76
CA TRP A 119 -16.21 -16.90 20.60
C TRP A 119 -16.49 -16.49 19.15
N ASP A 120 -15.46 -16.46 18.31
CA ASP A 120 -15.53 -16.10 16.91
C ASP A 120 -15.64 -17.36 16.06
N ASN A 121 -16.26 -17.26 14.88
CA ASN A 121 -16.44 -18.37 13.95
C ASN A 121 -15.45 -18.30 12.79
N GLY A 122 -14.22 -17.84 13.07
CA GLY A 122 -13.18 -17.68 12.06
C GLY A 122 -12.67 -19.02 11.54
N ILE A 123 -12.15 -19.02 10.31
CA ILE A 123 -11.79 -20.25 9.59
C ILE A 123 -10.59 -20.96 10.23
N MET A 124 -9.62 -20.21 10.75
CA MET A 124 -8.37 -20.76 11.27
C MET A 124 -8.38 -20.82 12.79
N SER A 125 -8.14 -22.01 13.34
CA SER A 125 -7.94 -22.23 14.77
C SER A 125 -6.50 -22.63 15.06
N CYS A 126 -6.07 -22.52 16.33
CA CYS A 126 -4.74 -22.99 16.72
C CYS A 126 -4.53 -24.50 16.59
N ARG A 127 -5.60 -25.27 16.34
CA ARG A 127 -5.50 -26.70 16.02
C ARG A 127 -5.07 -26.94 14.57
N ASP A 128 -5.24 -25.95 13.70
CA ASP A 128 -4.89 -26.02 12.27
C ASP A 128 -3.43 -25.62 12.02
N VAL A 129 -2.66 -25.32 13.08
CA VAL A 129 -1.23 -25.03 12.99
C VAL A 129 -0.50 -26.25 12.41
N PRO A 130 0.22 -26.10 11.29
CA PRO A 130 0.89 -27.22 10.65
C PRO A 130 2.04 -27.74 11.50
N ALA A 131 2.23 -29.07 11.47
CA ALA A 131 3.37 -29.72 12.12
C ALA A 131 4.69 -29.13 11.62
N ARG A 132 5.65 -28.94 12.53
CA ARG A 132 6.99 -28.44 12.20
C ARG A 132 7.62 -29.34 11.14
N ARG A 133 8.28 -28.73 10.14
CA ARG A 133 9.00 -29.46 9.09
C ARG A 133 10.48 -29.09 9.10
N GLU A 134 11.34 -30.09 8.90
CA GLU A 134 12.78 -29.92 8.78
C GLU A 134 13.26 -30.75 7.58
N GLY A 135 13.97 -30.13 6.62
CA GLY A 135 14.39 -30.79 5.39
C GLY A 135 13.25 -31.40 4.57
N GLY A 136 12.05 -30.80 4.62
CA GLY A 136 10.84 -31.25 3.91
C GLY A 136 10.05 -32.38 4.59
N ARG A 137 10.57 -32.97 5.68
CA ARG A 137 9.87 -34.00 6.46
C ARG A 137 9.16 -33.38 7.67
N ALA A 138 7.96 -33.88 7.98
CA ALA A 138 7.25 -33.50 9.18
C ALA A 138 7.92 -34.12 10.42
N CYS A 139 8.04 -33.32 11.46
CA CYS A 139 8.55 -33.72 12.75
C CYS A 139 7.41 -34.39 13.53
N CYS A 140 7.67 -35.56 14.10
CA CYS A 140 6.65 -36.38 14.77
C CYS A 140 6.92 -36.59 16.25
N LEU A 141 8.13 -36.29 16.72
CA LEU A 141 8.48 -36.46 18.13
C LEU A 141 7.82 -35.39 19.00
N ASP A 142 7.56 -35.73 20.25
CA ASP A 142 6.97 -34.84 21.24
C ASP A 142 7.97 -34.37 22.32
N LYS A 143 7.49 -33.63 23.31
CA LYS A 143 8.30 -33.12 24.42
C LYS A 143 8.82 -34.24 25.33
N ASP A 144 8.08 -35.33 25.48
CA ASP A 144 8.42 -36.42 26.40
C ASP A 144 9.53 -37.27 25.78
N ASP A 145 9.49 -37.47 24.45
CA ASP A 145 10.62 -38.01 23.67
C ASP A 145 11.88 -37.15 23.83
N ALA A 146 11.72 -35.83 23.80
CA ALA A 146 12.82 -34.89 23.99
C ALA A 146 13.44 -35.03 25.39
N LEU A 147 12.61 -35.05 26.43
CA LEU A 147 13.03 -35.21 27.82
C LEU A 147 13.67 -36.58 28.09
N TYR A 148 13.11 -37.65 27.53
CA TYR A 148 13.66 -39.00 27.65
C TYR A 148 15.08 -39.05 27.05
N ARG A 149 15.30 -38.44 25.89
CA ARG A 149 16.63 -38.37 25.27
C ARG A 149 17.60 -37.48 26.05
N GLN A 150 17.12 -36.38 26.62
CA GLN A 150 17.92 -35.54 27.51
C GLN A 150 18.36 -36.32 28.77
N SER A 151 17.49 -37.17 29.32
CA SER A 151 17.81 -38.03 30.47
C SER A 151 18.87 -39.10 30.15
N LEU A 152 18.96 -39.53 28.88
CA LEU A 152 19.97 -40.46 28.37
C LEU A 152 21.34 -39.80 28.11
N GLY A 153 21.52 -38.51 28.43
CA GLY A 153 22.78 -37.79 28.21
C GLY A 153 23.13 -37.55 26.74
N LEU A 154 22.19 -37.81 25.82
CA LEU A 154 22.31 -37.47 24.41
C LEU A 154 22.00 -35.97 24.25
N SER A 155 23.05 -35.15 24.29
CA SER A 155 22.97 -33.68 24.16
C SER A 155 22.09 -33.25 22.98
N MET A 156 21.08 -32.42 23.27
CA MET A 156 20.40 -31.54 22.33
C MET A 156 21.11 -30.18 22.31
N GLU A 157 22.35 -30.13 21.80
CA GLU A 157 22.92 -28.85 21.39
C GLU A 157 22.74 -28.67 19.88
N PRO A 158 22.30 -27.49 19.43
CA PRO A 158 22.49 -27.11 18.05
C PRO A 158 23.98 -26.78 17.90
N LEU A 159 24.81 -27.77 17.55
CA LEU A 159 26.20 -27.53 17.23
C LEU A 159 26.23 -26.75 15.91
N SER A 160 26.30 -25.42 16.03
CA SER A 160 26.26 -24.48 14.90
C SER A 160 27.46 -24.58 13.96
N ASN A 161 28.32 -25.60 14.08
CA ASN A 161 29.52 -25.79 13.26
C ASN A 161 30.02 -27.26 13.25
N GLY A 162 29.12 -28.24 13.16
CA GLY A 162 29.49 -29.66 13.03
C GLY A 162 28.76 -30.34 11.88
N SER A 163 29.50 -30.92 10.94
CA SER A 163 29.02 -31.59 9.72
C SER A 163 28.31 -32.93 9.94
N VAL A 164 27.62 -33.12 11.08
CA VAL A 164 26.82 -34.31 11.36
C VAL A 164 25.54 -33.87 12.07
N SER A 165 24.51 -33.54 11.28
CA SER A 165 23.13 -33.57 11.74
C SER A 165 22.80 -35.04 12.06
N VAL A 166 22.60 -35.37 13.34
CA VAL A 166 22.03 -36.67 13.69
C VAL A 166 20.62 -36.71 13.12
N ALA A 167 20.44 -37.46 12.04
CA ALA A 167 19.16 -37.65 11.38
C ALA A 167 18.16 -38.24 12.38
N GLY A 168 17.14 -37.45 12.77
CA GLY A 168 15.97 -37.97 13.48
C GLY A 168 15.58 -37.33 14.81
N LEU A 169 16.17 -36.20 15.23
CA LEU A 169 15.81 -35.50 16.48
C LEU A 169 14.81 -34.35 16.30
N CYS A 170 13.98 -34.36 15.24
CA CYS A 170 13.04 -33.27 15.06
C CYS A 170 11.77 -33.45 15.92
N VAL A 171 11.62 -32.58 16.91
CA VAL A 171 10.44 -32.47 17.78
C VAL A 171 9.44 -31.48 17.20
N ASN A 172 8.16 -31.86 17.18
CA ASN A 172 7.08 -30.99 16.75
C ASN A 172 6.67 -30.03 17.87
N TRP A 173 7.42 -28.94 18.05
CA TRP A 173 7.04 -27.90 19.01
C TRP A 173 5.75 -27.16 18.65
N ASN A 174 5.34 -27.20 17.36
CA ASN A 174 4.18 -26.45 16.89
C ASN A 174 2.87 -26.93 17.51
N GLN A 175 2.79 -28.21 17.90
CA GLN A 175 1.59 -28.81 18.51
C GLN A 175 1.21 -28.21 19.87
N TYR A 176 2.13 -27.49 20.52
CA TYR A 176 1.90 -26.90 21.85
C TYR A 176 1.38 -25.47 21.80
N TYR A 177 1.25 -24.84 20.63
CA TYR A 177 0.61 -23.54 20.49
C TYR A 177 -0.91 -23.71 20.34
N THR A 178 -1.58 -24.01 21.45
CA THR A 178 -3.00 -24.40 21.47
C THR A 178 -3.96 -23.25 21.74
N ARG A 179 -3.47 -22.14 22.31
CA ARG A 179 -4.31 -21.05 22.80
C ARG A 179 -4.26 -19.86 21.84
N CYS A 180 -5.41 -19.48 21.28
CA CYS A 180 -5.50 -18.22 20.55
C CYS A 180 -5.56 -17.04 21.53
N GLY A 181 -4.76 -16.00 21.28
CA GLY A 181 -4.77 -14.79 22.09
C GLY A 181 -4.34 -13.57 21.29
N THR A 182 -4.75 -12.39 21.77
CA THR A 182 -4.46 -11.12 21.11
C THR A 182 -3.02 -10.68 21.44
N GLY A 183 -2.18 -10.59 20.42
CA GLY A 183 -0.80 -10.15 20.52
C GLY A 183 -0.62 -8.63 20.48
N HIS A 184 0.63 -8.20 20.31
CA HIS A 184 1.01 -6.79 20.35
C HIS A 184 1.23 -6.15 18.97
N ARG A 185 1.42 -6.94 17.91
CA ARG A 185 1.75 -6.46 16.58
C ARG A 185 0.72 -6.91 15.56
N ASN A 186 0.37 -5.98 14.66
CA ASN A 186 -0.47 -6.25 13.51
C ASN A 186 0.36 -6.72 12.30
N PRO A 187 -0.25 -7.39 11.30
CA PRO A 187 0.41 -7.82 10.07
C PRO A 187 1.11 -6.67 9.32
N HIS A 188 2.07 -7.02 8.45
CA HIS A 188 2.84 -6.07 7.63
C HIS A 188 3.43 -4.90 8.42
N LYS A 189 4.15 -5.20 9.51
CA LYS A 189 4.78 -4.20 10.41
C LYS A 189 3.78 -3.20 11.00
N GLY A 190 2.51 -3.59 11.11
CA GLY A 190 1.47 -2.76 11.68
C GLY A 190 0.66 -1.93 10.69
N ALA A 191 0.94 -2.04 9.39
CA ALA A 191 0.27 -1.25 8.37
C ALA A 191 -1.21 -1.64 8.19
N ILE A 192 -1.54 -2.93 8.31
CA ILE A 192 -2.88 -3.46 8.06
C ILE A 192 -3.57 -3.77 9.40
N ASN A 193 -4.56 -2.97 9.78
CA ASN A 193 -5.39 -3.20 10.97
C ASN A 193 -6.69 -2.38 10.93
N PHE A 194 -7.64 -2.75 11.79
CA PHE A 194 -8.92 -2.06 11.99
C PHE A 194 -9.05 -1.47 13.39
N ASP A 195 -7.93 -1.21 14.07
CA ASP A 195 -7.93 -0.77 15.47
C ASP A 195 -8.40 0.68 15.63
N ASN A 196 -8.22 1.48 14.59
CA ASN A 196 -8.62 2.88 14.53
C ASN A 196 -9.19 3.20 13.16
N ILE A 197 -10.03 4.25 13.10
CA ILE A 197 -10.65 4.68 11.84
C ILE A 197 -9.64 5.07 10.76
N ALA A 198 -8.51 5.67 11.13
CA ALA A 198 -7.48 6.09 10.19
C ALA A 198 -6.79 4.88 9.53
N TYR A 199 -6.46 3.84 10.31
CA TYR A 199 -5.89 2.61 9.76
C TYR A 199 -6.92 1.84 8.93
N ALA A 200 -8.19 1.80 9.37
CA ALA A 200 -9.27 1.23 8.58
C ALA A 200 -9.42 1.93 7.22
N TRP A 201 -9.25 3.26 7.14
CA TRP A 201 -9.25 3.98 5.87
C TRP A 201 -8.07 3.63 4.96
N ILE A 202 -6.87 3.43 5.51
CA ILE A 202 -5.70 2.98 4.74
C ILE A 202 -6.00 1.60 4.13
N VAL A 203 -6.55 0.69 4.93
CA VAL A 203 -6.94 -0.65 4.47
C VAL A 203 -8.03 -0.59 3.41
N ILE A 204 -9.07 0.23 3.62
CA ILE A 204 -10.14 0.44 2.62
C ILE A 204 -9.56 0.99 1.32
N PHE A 205 -8.67 1.98 1.39
CA PHE A 205 -8.01 2.51 0.21
C PHE A 205 -7.25 1.42 -0.57
N GLN A 206 -6.50 0.57 0.12
CA GLN A 206 -5.81 -0.58 -0.48
C GLN A 206 -6.79 -1.61 -1.11
N VAL A 207 -7.95 -1.84 -0.50
CA VAL A 207 -8.99 -2.69 -1.10
C VAL A 207 -9.56 -2.07 -2.37
N ILE A 208 -9.80 -0.75 -2.38
CA ILE A 208 -10.35 -0.02 -3.54
C ILE A 208 -9.39 -0.02 -4.73
N THR A 209 -8.07 -0.02 -4.49
CA THR A 209 -7.06 -0.13 -5.56
C THR A 209 -6.97 -1.54 -6.15
N LEU A 210 -7.65 -2.53 -5.56
CA LEU A 210 -7.62 -3.95 -5.96
C LEU A 210 -6.22 -4.58 -5.86
N GLU A 211 -5.38 -4.09 -4.97
CA GLU A 211 -4.03 -4.63 -4.72
C GLU A 211 -3.95 -5.24 -3.33
N GLY A 212 -3.59 -6.53 -3.22
CA GLY A 212 -3.47 -7.21 -1.92
C GLY A 212 -4.79 -7.35 -1.12
N TRP A 213 -5.94 -7.02 -1.71
CA TRP A 213 -7.24 -7.05 -1.03
C TRP A 213 -7.68 -8.46 -0.62
N VAL A 214 -7.28 -9.47 -1.39
CA VAL A 214 -7.58 -10.88 -1.14
C VAL A 214 -6.91 -11.34 0.16
N GLU A 215 -5.68 -10.92 0.42
CA GLU A 215 -4.93 -11.27 1.63
C GLU A 215 -5.59 -10.67 2.87
N ILE A 216 -5.99 -9.39 2.81
CA ILE A 216 -6.72 -8.71 3.89
C ILE A 216 -8.05 -9.41 4.18
N MET A 217 -8.79 -9.80 3.13
CA MET A 217 -10.03 -10.54 3.27
C MET A 217 -9.79 -11.88 3.99
N TYR A 218 -8.76 -12.64 3.59
CA TYR A 218 -8.43 -13.90 4.24
C TYR A 218 -8.03 -13.72 5.70
N TYR A 219 -7.25 -12.70 6.05
CA TYR A 219 -6.93 -12.40 7.46
C TYR A 219 -8.18 -12.18 8.33
N VAL A 220 -9.16 -11.44 7.80
CA VAL A 220 -10.42 -11.18 8.51
C VAL A 220 -11.30 -12.44 8.57
N MET A 221 -11.31 -13.25 7.51
CA MET A 221 -12.05 -14.50 7.49
C MET A 221 -11.49 -15.53 8.47
N ASP A 222 -10.17 -15.63 8.55
CA ASP A 222 -9.45 -16.52 9.46
C ASP A 222 -9.70 -16.12 10.92
N ALA A 223 -9.75 -14.82 11.22
CA ALA A 223 -9.94 -14.32 12.59
C ALA A 223 -11.40 -14.34 13.08
N HIS A 224 -12.37 -13.97 12.24
CA HIS A 224 -13.75 -13.68 12.71
C HIS A 224 -14.82 -14.61 12.14
N SER A 225 -14.91 -14.74 10.80
CA SER A 225 -15.95 -15.54 10.13
C SER A 225 -15.73 -15.69 8.63
N PHE A 226 -16.14 -16.83 8.08
CA PHE A 226 -16.22 -17.03 6.63
C PHE A 226 -17.07 -15.95 5.92
N TYR A 227 -18.20 -15.50 6.49
CA TYR A 227 -19.12 -14.58 5.78
C TYR A 227 -18.60 -13.15 5.60
N ASN A 228 -17.44 -12.80 6.18
CA ASN A 228 -16.86 -11.47 6.02
C ASN A 228 -16.54 -11.11 4.57
N PHE A 229 -16.41 -12.08 3.65
CA PHE A 229 -16.21 -11.80 2.22
C PHE A 229 -17.29 -10.86 1.64
N ILE A 230 -18.53 -10.92 2.16
CA ILE A 230 -19.65 -10.10 1.69
C ILE A 230 -19.32 -8.61 1.85
N TYR A 231 -18.70 -8.22 2.97
CA TYR A 231 -18.28 -6.84 3.20
C TYR A 231 -17.29 -6.37 2.12
N PHE A 232 -16.27 -7.17 1.81
CA PHE A 232 -15.25 -6.81 0.83
C PHE A 232 -15.82 -6.75 -0.59
N ILE A 233 -16.68 -7.69 -0.97
CA ILE A 233 -17.32 -7.68 -2.29
C ILE A 233 -18.24 -6.46 -2.45
N LEU A 234 -19.05 -6.13 -1.43
CA LEU A 234 -19.89 -4.93 -1.45
C LEU A 234 -19.05 -3.65 -1.53
N LEU A 235 -17.98 -3.56 -0.73
CA LEU A 235 -17.04 -2.44 -0.77
C LEU A 235 -16.44 -2.25 -2.16
N ILE A 236 -15.99 -3.34 -2.80
CA ILE A 236 -15.41 -3.31 -4.15
C ILE A 236 -16.45 -2.86 -5.17
N ILE A 237 -17.66 -3.44 -5.18
CA ILE A 237 -18.71 -3.07 -6.13
C ILE A 237 -19.07 -1.59 -5.99
N VAL A 238 -19.36 -1.14 -4.75
CA VAL A 238 -19.75 0.24 -4.47
C VAL A 238 -18.60 1.20 -4.80
N SER A 239 -17.36 0.89 -4.44
CA SER A 239 -16.24 1.82 -4.68
C SER A 239 -15.82 1.87 -6.14
N ASN A 240 -15.87 0.74 -6.85
CA ASN A 240 -15.45 0.70 -8.24
C ASN A 240 -16.45 1.43 -9.14
N THR A 241 -17.76 1.42 -8.84
CA THR A 241 -18.75 2.26 -9.56
C THR A 241 -18.43 3.74 -9.41
N PHE A 242 -18.07 4.21 -8.21
CA PHE A 242 -17.64 5.60 -8.00
C PHE A 242 -16.33 5.93 -8.71
N LYS A 243 -15.36 5.00 -8.73
CA LYS A 243 -14.10 5.16 -9.48
C LYS A 243 -14.33 5.30 -10.98
N TYR A 244 -15.16 4.42 -11.56
CA TYR A 244 -15.50 4.48 -12.98
C TYR A 244 -16.30 5.74 -13.31
N PHE A 245 -17.23 6.15 -12.45
CA PHE A 245 -17.96 7.40 -12.61
C PHE A 245 -17.01 8.61 -12.61
N PHE A 246 -16.05 8.65 -11.69
CA PHE A 246 -15.03 9.71 -11.65
C PHE A 246 -14.14 9.72 -12.90
N PHE A 247 -13.66 8.54 -13.34
CA PHE A 247 -12.85 8.42 -14.55
C PHE A 247 -13.63 8.85 -15.80
N PHE A 248 -14.91 8.46 -15.91
CA PHE A 248 -15.77 8.87 -17.01
C PHE A 248 -16.00 10.39 -17.00
N LEU A 249 -16.26 11.00 -15.84
CA LEU A 249 -16.38 12.45 -15.70
C LEU A 249 -15.10 13.17 -16.12
N LEU A 250 -13.93 12.66 -15.73
CA LEU A 250 -12.64 13.19 -16.15
C LEU A 250 -12.45 13.14 -17.66
N LEU A 251 -12.77 12.00 -18.30
CA LEU A 251 -12.72 11.87 -19.75
C LEU A 251 -13.67 12.83 -20.47
N LEU A 252 -14.88 13.00 -19.95
CA LEU A 252 -15.86 13.95 -20.49
C LEU A 252 -15.35 15.39 -20.39
N LEU A 253 -14.77 15.77 -19.24
CA LEU A 253 -14.16 17.09 -19.06
C LEU A 253 -12.99 17.31 -20.02
N LEU A 254 -12.09 16.32 -20.17
CA LEU A 254 -10.99 16.39 -21.13
C LEU A 254 -11.49 16.52 -22.57
N HIS A 255 -12.55 15.79 -22.93
CA HIS A 255 -13.17 15.89 -24.24
C HIS A 255 -13.78 17.27 -24.49
N VAL A 256 -14.50 17.84 -23.51
CA VAL A 256 -15.05 19.21 -23.61
C VAL A 256 -13.93 20.24 -23.72
N LEU A 257 -12.88 20.13 -22.90
CA LEU A 257 -11.71 21.02 -22.96
C LEU A 257 -10.99 20.92 -24.30
N TYR A 258 -10.82 19.71 -24.86
CA TYR A 258 -10.22 19.51 -26.17
C TYR A 258 -11.04 20.18 -27.28
N ASN A 259 -12.37 19.99 -27.27
CA ASN A 259 -13.25 20.65 -28.24
C ASN A 259 -13.23 22.17 -28.10
N PHE A 260 -13.23 22.70 -26.87
CA PHE A 260 -13.11 24.13 -26.60
C PHE A 260 -11.77 24.71 -27.08
N LEU A 261 -10.65 24.00 -26.84
CA LEU A 261 -9.34 24.40 -27.35
C LEU A 261 -9.28 24.35 -28.87
N SER A 262 -9.80 23.30 -29.50
CA SER A 262 -9.86 23.13 -30.95
C SER A 262 -10.68 24.24 -31.60
N LEU A 263 -11.85 24.56 -31.03
CA LEU A 263 -12.68 25.67 -31.46
C LEU A 263 -11.96 27.01 -31.29
N SER A 264 -11.27 27.23 -30.16
CA SER A 264 -10.47 28.43 -29.92
C SER A 264 -9.29 28.57 -30.88
N LEU A 265 -8.69 27.45 -31.33
CA LEU A 265 -7.61 27.42 -32.32
C LEU A 265 -8.12 27.66 -33.75
N HIS A 266 -9.34 27.20 -34.06
CA HIS A 266 -10.02 27.49 -35.33
C HIS A 266 -10.59 28.92 -35.40
N ILE A 267 -10.93 29.53 -34.27
CA ILE A 267 -11.44 30.92 -34.16
C ILE A 267 -10.30 31.94 -34.03
N LEU A 268 -9.07 31.53 -33.69
CA LEU A 268 -7.90 32.39 -33.85
C LEU A 268 -7.80 32.73 -35.34
N PRO A 269 -8.00 34.00 -35.75
CA PRO A 269 -7.77 34.36 -37.14
C PRO A 269 -6.32 34.01 -37.43
N ALA A 270 -6.08 33.27 -38.52
CA ALA A 270 -4.79 33.29 -39.16
C ALA A 270 -4.35 34.76 -39.17
N PRO A 271 -3.14 35.13 -38.67
CA PRO A 271 -2.70 36.49 -38.79
C PRO A 271 -2.64 36.79 -40.28
N PHE A 272 -3.65 37.49 -40.78
CA PHE A 272 -3.65 38.04 -42.13
C PHE A 272 -2.46 39.00 -42.17
N SER A 273 -1.49 38.61 -42.97
CA SER A 273 -0.72 39.47 -43.88
C SER A 273 -0.37 40.87 -43.36
N LEU A 274 0.89 41.04 -42.98
CA LEU A 274 1.69 42.22 -43.33
C LEU A 274 3.18 41.86 -43.38
#